data_AF-A0AB39L5J6-F1
#
_entry.id   AF-A0AB39L5J6-F1
#
_cell.length_a   1.000
_cell.length_b   1.000
_cell.length_c   1.000
_cell.angle_alpha   90.00
_cell.angle_beta   90.00
_cell.angle_gamma   90.00
#
_symmetry.space_group_name_H-M   'P 1'
#
loop_
_entity.id
_entity.type
_entity.pdbx_description
1 polymer ?
#
loop_
_entity_poly.entity_id
_entity_poly.type
_entity_poly.pdbx_seq_one_letter_code
_entity_poly.pdbx_strand_id
1 'polypeptide(L)'
;MTESETLSLEAPALPESPQDSALAEFAAAACRRLAGGILGTTGSGLRAVIEAEVRALQAALGDSAELHGVAAKHPPRFDRRGRVQVLTNPVMSHRNPLAPPLVHHHDGDESEFRVTLPLQYQGPRNSLHGGYVAVLLDDVLWHAVRQMAAGVSFTRELTITYERPVPLFEELRIIGRVTTIEGRKTFAEGEIIAGEAVCARARGLWISPKSSA
;
A
#
# COMPACT_ATOMS: atom_id res chain seq x y z
N MET A 1 1.17 38.48 38.18
CA MET A 1 0.16 37.60 37.55
C MET A 1 -0.43 38.37 36.38
N THR A 2 -0.24 38.04 35.12
CA THR A 2 0.52 36.99 34.44
C THR A 2 0.50 37.43 32.98
N GLU A 3 1.67 37.54 32.35
CA GLU A 3 1.79 37.81 30.91
C GLU A 3 1.09 36.69 30.14
N SER A 4 0.17 37.06 29.27
CA SER A 4 -0.50 36.13 28.36
C SER A 4 0.45 35.87 27.20
N GLU A 5 1.29 34.84 27.33
CA GLU A 5 1.99 34.24 26.20
C GLU A 5 0.97 33.86 25.14
N THR A 6 0.94 34.64 24.05
CA THR A 6 0.28 34.23 22.82
C THR A 6 1.14 33.09 22.26
N LEU A 7 0.71 31.87 22.55
CA LEU A 7 1.26 30.65 21.98
C LEU A 7 1.02 30.70 20.46
N SER A 8 1.94 31.33 19.75
CA SER A 8 2.02 31.26 18.30
C SER A 8 2.37 29.81 18.00
N LEU A 9 1.34 29.00 17.73
CA LEU A 9 1.51 27.68 17.13
C LEU A 9 2.08 27.94 15.74
N GLU A 10 3.41 27.99 15.64
CA GLU A 10 4.10 27.83 14.37
C GLU A 10 3.49 26.58 13.72
N ALA A 11 2.92 26.75 12.53
CA ALA A 11 2.48 25.62 11.73
C ALA A 11 3.68 24.67 11.62
N PRO A 12 3.54 23.38 12.01
CA PRO A 12 4.68 22.48 12.02
C PRO A 12 5.30 22.50 10.63
N ALA A 13 6.57 22.90 10.55
CA ALA A 13 7.32 22.98 9.32
C ALA A 13 7.14 21.66 8.57
N LEU A 14 6.59 21.71 7.34
CA LEU A 14 6.35 20.51 6.53
C LEU A 14 7.67 19.73 6.44
N PRO A 15 7.77 18.53 7.05
CA PRO A 15 9.04 17.80 7.19
C PRO A 15 9.71 17.33 5.90
N GLU A 16 9.13 17.55 4.71
CA GLU A 16 9.69 17.08 3.44
C GLU A 16 9.34 18.03 2.30
N SER A 17 10.35 18.45 1.56
CA SER A 17 10.14 19.24 0.35
C SER A 17 9.47 18.39 -0.75
N PRO A 18 8.86 19.02 -1.78
CA PRO A 18 8.44 18.30 -2.98
C PRO A 18 9.57 17.50 -3.63
N GLN A 19 10.82 17.99 -3.57
CA GLN A 19 12.00 17.30 -4.09
C GLN A 19 12.27 15.99 -3.33
N ASP A 20 12.15 15.99 -2.00
CA ASP A 20 12.37 14.79 -1.19
C ASP A 20 11.34 13.70 -1.50
N SER A 21 10.08 14.10 -1.75
CA SER A 21 9.03 13.16 -2.17
C SER A 21 9.32 12.56 -3.54
N ALA A 22 9.78 13.37 -4.50
CA ALA A 22 10.13 12.90 -5.83
C ALA A 22 11.32 11.93 -5.79
N LEU A 23 12.33 12.23 -4.96
CA LEU A 23 13.46 11.33 -4.74
C LEU A 23 13.01 9.98 -4.15
N ALA A 24 12.10 9.99 -3.17
CA ALA A 24 11.57 8.78 -2.56
C ALA A 24 10.80 7.90 -3.57
N GLU A 25 9.96 8.51 -4.42
CA GLU A 25 9.25 7.78 -5.48
C GLU A 25 10.21 7.19 -6.52
N PHE A 26 11.22 7.98 -6.94
CA PHE A 26 12.27 7.52 -7.84
C PHE A 26 13.05 6.34 -7.26
N ALA A 27 13.50 6.46 -6.00
CA ALA A 27 14.22 5.39 -5.31
C ALA A 27 13.38 4.13 -5.16
N ALA A 28 12.09 4.26 -4.79
CA ALA A 28 11.17 3.13 -4.69
C ALA A 28 10.99 2.42 -6.04
N ALA A 29 10.88 3.17 -7.13
CA ALA A 29 10.81 2.61 -8.48
C ALA A 29 12.09 1.86 -8.87
N ALA A 30 13.27 2.40 -8.52
CA ALA A 30 14.55 1.74 -8.73
C ALA A 30 14.67 0.43 -7.93
N CYS A 31 14.25 0.43 -6.65
CA CYS A 31 14.21 -0.76 -5.81
C CYS A 31 13.31 -1.87 -6.38
N ARG A 32 12.11 -1.52 -6.88
CA ARG A 32 11.22 -2.50 -7.53
C ARG A 32 11.86 -3.12 -8.77
N ARG A 33 12.54 -2.31 -9.59
CA ARG A 33 13.27 -2.80 -10.77
C ARG A 33 14.41 -3.71 -10.37
N LEU A 34 15.18 -3.35 -9.35
CA LEU A 34 16.28 -4.17 -8.83
C LEU A 34 15.74 -5.52 -8.31
N ALA A 35 14.68 -5.51 -7.50
CA ALA A 35 14.06 -6.71 -6.95
C ALA A 35 13.60 -7.69 -8.04
N GLY A 36 12.99 -7.20 -9.12
CA GLY A 36 12.66 -8.05 -10.27
C GLY A 36 13.90 -8.50 -11.06
N GLY A 37 14.87 -7.61 -11.27
CA GLY A 37 16.06 -7.86 -12.07
C GLY A 37 16.98 -8.94 -11.50
N ILE A 38 17.18 -8.95 -10.17
CA ILE A 38 18.04 -9.95 -9.50
C ILE A 38 17.46 -11.37 -9.54
N LEU A 39 16.15 -11.52 -9.74
CA LEU A 39 15.51 -12.83 -9.93
C LEU A 39 15.73 -13.39 -11.34
N GLY A 40 16.00 -12.53 -12.32
CA GLY A 40 16.13 -12.92 -13.73
C GLY A 40 17.55 -12.94 -14.29
N THR A 41 18.54 -12.35 -13.61
CA THR A 41 19.90 -12.15 -14.17
C THR A 41 20.99 -12.51 -13.15
N THR A 42 21.92 -13.41 -13.51
CA THR A 42 23.00 -13.91 -12.64
C THR A 42 24.40 -13.82 -13.26
N GLY A 43 24.66 -12.83 -14.13
CA GLY A 43 25.97 -12.63 -14.77
C GLY A 43 27.03 -11.99 -13.83
N SER A 44 28.30 -12.42 -13.95
CA SER A 44 29.40 -11.96 -13.09
C SER A 44 29.72 -10.47 -13.20
N GLY A 45 29.60 -9.87 -14.39
CA GLY A 45 29.83 -8.43 -14.58
C GLY A 45 28.76 -7.56 -13.93
N LEU A 46 27.48 -7.96 -14.00
CA LEU A 46 26.37 -7.26 -13.36
C LEU A 46 26.48 -7.33 -11.84
N ARG A 47 26.95 -8.47 -11.30
CA ARG A 47 27.12 -8.68 -9.87
C ARG A 47 28.08 -7.66 -9.23
N ALA A 48 29.25 -7.45 -9.83
CA ALA A 48 30.26 -6.54 -9.28
C ALA A 48 29.76 -5.08 -9.23
N VAL A 49 29.05 -4.65 -10.28
CA VAL A 49 28.44 -3.31 -10.34
C VAL A 49 27.37 -3.14 -9.26
N ILE A 50 26.42 -4.09 -9.16
CA ILE A 50 25.36 -4.04 -8.14
C ILE A 50 25.97 -4.01 -6.73
N GLU A 51 27.00 -4.83 -6.48
CA GLU A 51 27.63 -4.90 -5.16
C GLU A 51 28.29 -3.57 -4.75
N ALA A 52 29.03 -2.93 -5.65
CA ALA A 52 29.68 -1.65 -5.35
C ALA A 52 28.66 -0.54 -5.04
N GLU A 53 27.61 -0.42 -5.87
CA GLU A 53 26.57 0.59 -5.70
C GLU A 53 25.74 0.36 -4.43
N VAL A 54 25.34 -0.90 -4.16
CA VAL A 54 24.59 -1.24 -2.95
C VAL A 54 25.39 -0.94 -1.69
N ARG A 55 26.71 -1.23 -1.67
CA ARG A 55 27.57 -0.88 -0.53
C ARG A 55 27.64 0.62 -0.29
N ALA A 56 27.76 1.41 -1.36
CA ALA A 56 27.75 2.87 -1.24
C ALA A 56 26.42 3.39 -0.67
N LEU A 57 25.29 2.86 -1.14
CA LEU A 57 23.96 3.20 -0.61
C LEU A 57 23.79 2.76 0.85
N GLN A 58 24.25 1.57 1.22
CA GLN A 58 24.22 1.08 2.61
C GLN A 58 25.11 1.90 3.55
N ALA A 59 26.20 2.48 3.08
CA ALA A 59 27.03 3.38 3.89
C ALA A 59 26.36 4.75 4.07
N ALA A 60 25.57 5.20 3.09
CA ALA A 60 24.86 6.47 3.13
C ALA A 60 23.52 6.41 3.90
N LEU A 61 22.88 5.24 3.92
CA LEU A 61 21.62 4.99 4.61
C LEU A 61 21.88 4.31 5.96
N GLY A 62 21.11 4.64 7.00
CA GLY A 62 21.19 3.92 8.28
C GLY A 62 20.81 2.45 8.13
N ASP A 63 21.26 1.59 9.05
CA ASP A 63 20.95 0.16 9.00
C ASP A 63 19.42 -0.04 9.15
N SER A 64 18.84 -0.79 8.23
CA SER A 64 17.42 -1.18 8.29
C SER A 64 17.05 -1.93 9.57
N ALA A 65 18.00 -2.68 10.15
CA ALA A 65 17.83 -3.36 11.42
C ALA A 65 17.78 -2.40 12.62
N GLU A 66 18.26 -1.16 12.46
CA GLU A 66 18.19 -0.11 13.48
C GLU A 66 16.90 0.73 13.38
N LEU A 67 16.06 0.50 12.36
CA LEU A 67 14.78 1.19 12.19
C LEU A 67 13.68 0.69 13.14
N HIS A 68 13.96 -0.30 14.00
CA HIS A 68 13.03 -0.78 15.02
C HIS A 68 12.74 0.31 16.06
N GLY A 69 11.46 0.67 16.23
CA GLY A 69 11.02 1.59 17.30
C GLY A 69 11.05 3.07 16.95
N VAL A 70 11.42 3.45 15.72
CA VAL A 70 11.20 4.83 15.25
C VAL A 70 9.69 5.01 15.06
N ALA A 71 9.03 5.66 16.02
CA ALA A 71 7.66 6.12 15.83
C ALA A 71 7.63 6.95 14.54
N ALA A 72 6.80 6.54 13.59
CA ALA A 72 6.66 7.22 12.31
C ALA A 72 6.21 8.67 12.56
N LYS A 73 7.16 9.60 12.65
CA LYS A 73 6.92 11.04 12.60
C LYS A 73 6.66 11.44 11.14
N HIS A 74 5.65 10.83 10.53
CA HIS A 74 5.26 11.21 9.18
C HIS A 74 4.22 12.32 9.31
N PRO A 75 4.50 13.52 8.78
CA PRO A 75 3.48 14.54 8.68
C PRO A 75 2.31 13.99 7.87
N PRO A 76 1.05 14.21 8.28
CA PRO A 76 -0.07 13.81 7.46
C PRO A 76 -0.04 14.61 6.15
N ARG A 77 0.18 13.95 5.01
CA ARG A 77 -0.21 14.53 3.72
C ARG A 77 -1.71 14.37 3.58
N PHE A 78 -2.37 15.37 3.03
CA PHE A 78 -3.80 15.31 2.77
C PHE A 78 -4.03 15.21 1.26
N ASP A 79 -5.00 14.40 0.84
CA ASP A 79 -5.48 14.41 -0.54
C ASP A 79 -6.32 15.67 -0.82
N ARG A 80 -6.74 15.85 -2.08
CA ARG A 80 -7.59 17.00 -2.48
C ARG A 80 -8.92 17.08 -1.72
N ARG A 81 -9.34 16.00 -1.06
CA ARG A 81 -10.56 15.92 -0.25
C ARG A 81 -10.27 16.10 1.25
N GLY A 82 -9.06 16.53 1.62
CA GLY A 82 -8.66 16.79 2.99
C GLY A 82 -8.43 15.52 3.82
N ARG A 83 -8.23 14.36 3.20
CA ARG A 83 -8.06 13.09 3.91
C ARG A 83 -6.60 12.69 4.02
N VAL A 84 -6.21 12.13 5.17
CA VAL A 84 -4.83 11.71 5.43
C VAL A 84 -4.37 10.63 4.43
N GLN A 85 -3.18 10.82 3.88
CA GLN A 85 -2.46 9.88 3.04
C GLN A 85 -1.41 9.16 3.90
N VAL A 86 -1.40 7.83 3.82
CA VAL A 86 -0.41 7.00 4.50
C VAL A 86 0.72 6.72 3.52
N LEU A 87 1.74 7.58 3.53
CA LEU A 87 2.88 7.52 2.59
C LEU A 87 3.80 6.32 2.83
N THR A 88 3.58 5.55 3.89
CA THR A 88 4.31 4.32 4.21
C THR A 88 3.53 3.06 3.85
N ASN A 89 2.28 3.16 3.37
CA ASN A 89 1.44 1.99 3.07
C ASN A 89 2.15 1.09 2.02
N PRO A 90 2.26 -0.23 2.28
CA PRO A 90 3.02 -1.17 1.44
C PRO A 90 2.26 -1.68 0.21
N VAL A 91 1.09 -1.12 -0.09
CA VAL A 91 0.23 -1.47 -1.23
C VAL A 91 0.03 -0.26 -2.15
N MET A 92 -0.22 0.91 -1.57
CA MET A 92 -0.68 2.11 -2.27
C MET A 92 0.38 3.19 -2.43
N SER A 93 1.41 3.20 -1.58
CA SER A 93 2.36 4.31 -1.60
C SER A 93 3.40 4.12 -2.69
N HIS A 94 3.44 5.03 -3.67
CA HIS A 94 4.51 5.06 -4.67
C HIS A 94 5.91 5.24 -4.06
N ARG A 95 5.99 5.75 -2.82
CA ARG A 95 7.23 5.93 -2.05
C ARG A 95 7.68 4.66 -1.32
N ASN A 96 6.80 3.67 -1.18
CA ASN A 96 7.16 2.40 -0.57
C ASN A 96 7.62 1.43 -1.67
N PRO A 97 8.86 0.91 -1.64
CA PRO A 97 9.34 -0.06 -2.63
C PRO A 97 8.58 -1.40 -2.59
N LEU A 98 7.87 -1.71 -1.50
CA LEU A 98 7.00 -2.91 -1.40
C LEU A 98 5.70 -2.74 -2.18
N ALA A 99 5.19 -1.51 -2.31
CA ALA A 99 3.94 -1.23 -3.00
C ALA A 99 4.05 -1.60 -4.48
N PRO A 100 3.18 -2.48 -5.00
CA PRO A 100 3.14 -2.78 -6.42
C PRO A 100 2.75 -1.54 -7.23
N PRO A 101 3.11 -1.49 -8.53
CA PRO A 101 2.78 -0.37 -9.41
C PRO A 101 1.30 -0.45 -9.84
N LEU A 102 0.39 -0.41 -8.87
CA LEU A 102 -1.05 -0.45 -9.12
C LEU A 102 -1.59 0.94 -9.43
N VAL A 103 -2.70 0.97 -10.17
CA VAL A 103 -3.50 2.18 -10.39
C VAL A 103 -4.81 2.03 -9.65
N HIS A 104 -5.24 3.08 -8.97
CA HIS A 104 -6.47 3.10 -8.20
C HIS A 104 -7.52 4.00 -8.83
N HIS A 105 -8.68 3.42 -9.11
CA HIS A 105 -9.88 4.09 -9.56
C HIS A 105 -10.96 4.01 -8.49
N HIS A 106 -11.75 5.08 -8.38
CA HIS A 106 -12.97 5.07 -7.58
C HIS A 106 -14.14 5.39 -8.50
N ASP A 107 -15.20 4.60 -8.40
CA ASP A 107 -16.46 4.85 -9.09
C ASP A 107 -17.60 4.69 -8.09
N GLY A 108 -18.22 5.80 -7.69
CA GLY A 108 -19.28 5.80 -6.67
C GLY A 108 -18.86 5.13 -5.36
N ASP A 109 -19.51 4.00 -5.05
CA ASP A 109 -19.31 3.15 -3.88
C ASP A 109 -18.32 1.98 -4.10
N GLU A 110 -17.75 1.88 -5.31
CA GLU A 110 -16.77 0.86 -5.69
C GLU A 110 -15.34 1.43 -5.70
N SER A 111 -14.40 0.59 -5.27
CA SER A 111 -12.95 0.81 -5.38
C SER A 111 -12.38 -0.24 -6.33
N GLU A 112 -11.64 0.19 -7.35
CA GLU A 112 -11.00 -0.69 -8.33
C GLU A 112 -9.49 -0.45 -8.36
N PHE A 113 -8.70 -1.51 -8.21
CA PHE A 113 -7.28 -1.51 -8.54
C PHE A 113 -7.04 -2.21 -9.88
N ARG A 114 -6.11 -1.67 -10.65
CA ARG A 114 -5.55 -2.31 -11.85
C ARG A 114 -4.06 -2.50 -11.69
N VAL A 115 -3.56 -3.71 -11.92
CA VAL A 115 -2.14 -4.01 -11.74
C VAL A 115 -1.69 -5.18 -12.62
N THR A 116 -0.48 -5.09 -13.15
CA THR A 116 0.23 -6.25 -13.73
C THR A 116 1.41 -6.58 -12.83
N LEU A 117 1.42 -7.78 -12.24
CA LEU A 117 2.42 -8.15 -11.23
C LEU A 117 3.58 -8.94 -11.85
N PRO A 118 4.83 -8.49 -11.65
CA PRO A 118 6.04 -9.18 -12.10
C PRO A 118 6.45 -10.35 -11.17
N LEU A 119 7.55 -11.01 -11.53
CA LEU A 119 8.02 -12.27 -10.93
C LEU A 119 8.27 -12.19 -9.41
N GLN A 120 8.65 -11.04 -8.86
CA GLN A 120 8.93 -10.91 -7.43
C GLN A 120 7.71 -11.12 -6.52
N TYR A 121 6.50 -11.15 -7.08
CA TYR A 121 5.26 -11.44 -6.35
C TYR A 121 4.85 -12.92 -6.44
N GLN A 122 5.65 -13.76 -7.11
CA GLN A 122 5.34 -15.15 -7.34
C GLN A 122 5.29 -15.97 -6.05
N GLY A 123 4.26 -16.79 -5.92
CA GLY A 123 4.24 -17.92 -4.99
C GLY A 123 4.43 -19.22 -5.77
N PRO A 124 3.35 -19.90 -6.17
CA PRO A 124 3.43 -21.00 -7.13
C PRO A 124 3.93 -20.51 -8.50
N ARG A 125 4.43 -21.43 -9.33
CA ARG A 125 4.93 -21.10 -10.68
C ARG A 125 3.90 -20.26 -11.47
N ASN A 126 4.34 -19.09 -11.96
CA ASN A 126 3.54 -18.14 -12.74
C ASN A 126 2.25 -17.65 -12.05
N SER A 127 2.11 -17.84 -10.75
CA SER A 127 0.93 -17.46 -9.99
C SER A 127 1.31 -16.53 -8.84
N LEU A 128 0.46 -15.55 -8.60
CA LEU A 128 0.59 -14.64 -7.47
C LEU A 128 0.59 -15.43 -6.15
N HIS A 129 1.46 -15.05 -5.22
CA HIS A 129 1.48 -15.64 -3.89
C HIS A 129 0.12 -15.39 -3.18
N GLY A 130 -0.46 -16.41 -2.55
CA GLY A 130 -1.77 -16.27 -1.88
C GLY A 130 -1.78 -15.19 -0.79
N GLY A 131 -0.67 -14.99 -0.08
CA GLY A 131 -0.53 -13.87 0.84
C GLY A 131 -0.66 -12.49 0.17
N TYR A 132 -0.18 -12.32 -1.07
CA TYR A 132 -0.34 -11.08 -1.82
C TYR A 132 -1.76 -10.89 -2.36
N VAL A 133 -2.46 -11.97 -2.70
CA VAL A 133 -3.90 -11.92 -2.99
C VAL A 133 -4.65 -11.34 -1.79
N ALA A 134 -4.33 -11.81 -0.57
CA ALA A 134 -4.94 -11.29 0.65
C ALA A 134 -4.63 -9.81 0.89
N VAL A 135 -3.38 -9.39 0.68
CA VAL A 135 -2.97 -7.98 0.80
C VAL A 135 -3.75 -7.08 -0.16
N LEU A 136 -3.89 -7.48 -1.44
CA LEU A 136 -4.63 -6.68 -2.43
C LEU A 136 -6.13 -6.61 -2.12
N LEU A 137 -6.72 -7.71 -1.67
CA LEU A 137 -8.13 -7.77 -1.30
C LEU A 137 -8.44 -7.00 -0.01
N ASP A 138 -7.57 -7.04 1.01
CA ASP A 138 -7.74 -6.22 2.21
C ASP A 138 -7.74 -4.73 1.86
N ASP A 139 -6.75 -4.31 1.06
CA ASP A 139 -6.52 -2.90 0.80
C ASP A 139 -7.59 -2.30 -0.13
N VAL A 140 -8.03 -3.02 -1.17
CA VAL A 140 -9.15 -2.55 -2.03
C VAL A 140 -10.44 -2.40 -1.23
N LEU A 141 -10.71 -3.33 -0.30
CA LEU A 141 -11.92 -3.32 0.50
C LEU A 141 -11.86 -2.23 1.55
N TRP A 142 -10.71 -2.03 2.18
CA TRP A 142 -10.49 -0.90 3.07
C TRP A 142 -10.73 0.42 2.35
N HIS A 143 -10.28 0.55 1.10
CA HIS A 143 -10.54 1.73 0.29
C HIS A 143 -12.03 1.93 -0.01
N ALA A 144 -12.77 0.87 -0.35
CA ALA A 144 -14.23 0.95 -0.50
C ALA A 144 -14.93 1.37 0.80
N VAL A 145 -14.56 0.73 1.93
CA VAL A 145 -15.07 1.04 3.27
C VAL A 145 -14.80 2.49 3.65
N ARG A 146 -13.59 2.98 3.42
CA ARG A 146 -13.17 4.36 3.73
C ARG A 146 -14.00 5.41 2.99
N GLN A 147 -14.54 5.10 1.82
CA GLN A 147 -15.37 6.05 1.06
C GLN A 147 -16.78 6.18 1.65
N MET A 148 -17.30 5.11 2.26
CA MET A 148 -18.69 5.02 2.71
C MET A 148 -18.86 5.19 4.23
N ALA A 149 -17.86 4.80 5.02
CA ALA A 149 -17.91 4.89 6.48
C ALA A 149 -17.75 6.33 6.95
N ALA A 150 -18.47 6.71 8.02
CA ALA A 150 -18.42 8.05 8.61
C ALA A 150 -17.08 8.41 9.29
N GLY A 151 -16.12 7.48 9.32
CA GLY A 151 -14.82 7.69 9.97
C GLY A 151 -13.86 6.53 9.69
N VAL A 152 -12.74 6.51 10.43
CA VAL A 152 -11.74 5.44 10.30
C VAL A 152 -12.36 4.10 10.73
N SER A 153 -12.16 3.07 9.92
CA SER A 153 -12.54 1.70 10.25
C SER A 153 -11.34 0.77 10.10
N PHE A 154 -11.29 -0.27 10.94
CA PHE A 154 -10.19 -1.22 11.02
C PHE A 154 -10.66 -2.61 10.61
N THR A 155 -9.84 -3.34 9.85
CA THR A 155 -10.12 -4.72 9.47
C THR A 155 -10.28 -5.58 10.73
N ARG A 156 -11.42 -6.24 10.85
CA ARG A 156 -11.75 -7.15 11.97
C ARG A 156 -11.70 -8.61 11.54
N GLU A 157 -12.14 -8.89 10.32
CA GLU A 157 -12.14 -10.21 9.70
C GLU A 157 -12.00 -10.05 8.18
N LEU A 158 -11.26 -10.97 7.57
CA LEU A 158 -11.17 -11.12 6.12
C LEU A 158 -11.18 -12.61 5.79
N THR A 159 -12.21 -13.05 5.06
CA THR A 159 -12.36 -14.43 4.58
C THR A 159 -12.17 -14.44 3.07
N ILE A 160 -11.25 -15.28 2.59
CA ILE A 160 -10.88 -15.34 1.16
C ILE A 160 -11.14 -16.74 0.63
N THR A 161 -11.78 -16.81 -0.54
CA THR A 161 -11.91 -18.04 -1.34
C THR A 161 -11.04 -17.92 -2.58
N TYR A 162 -10.13 -18.86 -2.77
CA TYR A 162 -9.27 -18.98 -3.95
C TYR A 162 -9.94 -19.92 -4.94
N GLU A 163 -10.56 -19.38 -5.98
CA GLU A 163 -11.29 -20.17 -6.98
C GLU A 163 -10.33 -20.73 -8.05
N ARG A 164 -9.34 -19.93 -8.44
CA ARG A 164 -8.36 -20.27 -9.48
C ARG A 164 -6.99 -19.65 -9.15
N PRO A 165 -5.90 -20.17 -9.72
CA PRO A 165 -4.62 -19.46 -9.69
C PRO A 165 -4.78 -18.03 -10.23
N VAL A 166 -4.23 -17.06 -9.51
CA VAL A 166 -4.17 -15.66 -9.97
C VAL A 166 -2.90 -15.53 -10.82
N PRO A 167 -3.00 -15.29 -12.14
CA PRO A 167 -1.83 -15.26 -13.01
C PRO A 167 -0.94 -14.05 -12.72
N LEU A 168 0.36 -14.21 -12.94
CA LEU A 168 1.30 -13.11 -13.07
C LEU A 168 1.39 -12.65 -14.54
N PHE A 169 1.99 -11.49 -14.76
CA PHE A 169 2.33 -10.95 -16.10
C PHE A 169 1.12 -10.51 -16.96
N GLU A 170 -0.09 -10.66 -16.44
CA GLU A 170 -1.35 -10.23 -17.05
C GLU A 170 -1.98 -9.13 -16.19
N GLU A 171 -2.81 -8.27 -16.79
CA GLU A 171 -3.54 -7.24 -16.02
C GLU A 171 -4.60 -7.90 -15.14
N LEU A 172 -4.54 -7.61 -13.86
CA LEU A 172 -5.53 -7.97 -12.86
C LEU A 172 -6.42 -6.77 -12.57
N ARG A 173 -7.73 -7.02 -12.49
CA ARG A 173 -8.72 -6.09 -11.95
C ARG A 173 -9.11 -6.57 -10.56
N ILE A 174 -8.95 -5.72 -9.56
CA ILE A 174 -9.30 -6.02 -8.18
C ILE A 174 -10.39 -5.05 -7.77
N ILE A 175 -11.55 -5.56 -7.40
CA ILE A 175 -12.74 -4.76 -7.14
C ILE A 175 -13.18 -4.97 -5.69
N GLY A 176 -13.55 -3.89 -5.01
CA GLY A 176 -14.12 -3.92 -3.67
C GLY A 176 -15.32 -2.99 -3.55
N ARG A 177 -16.36 -3.45 -2.86
CA ARG A 177 -17.60 -2.69 -2.61
C ARG A 177 -18.13 -2.94 -1.21
N VAL A 178 -18.73 -1.92 -0.62
CA VAL A 178 -19.46 -2.05 0.65
C VAL A 178 -20.80 -2.72 0.38
N THR A 179 -21.15 -3.72 1.18
CA THR A 179 -22.45 -4.40 1.06
C THR A 179 -23.46 -3.90 2.08
N THR A 180 -23.04 -3.75 3.34
CA THR A 180 -23.94 -3.34 4.43
C THR A 180 -23.18 -2.52 5.48
N ILE A 181 -23.84 -1.51 6.05
CA ILE A 181 -23.37 -0.76 7.21
C ILE A 181 -24.37 -0.93 8.35
N GLU A 182 -23.92 -1.44 9.49
CA GLU A 182 -24.71 -1.69 10.69
C GLU A 182 -24.05 -1.03 11.92
N GLY A 183 -24.42 0.23 12.17
CA GLY A 183 -23.83 1.02 13.25
C GLY A 183 -22.32 1.20 13.06
N ARG A 184 -21.50 0.47 13.82
CA ARG A 184 -20.03 0.52 13.73
C ARG A 184 -19.43 -0.58 12.85
N LYS A 185 -20.25 -1.49 12.33
CA LYS A 185 -19.83 -2.59 11.48
C LYS A 185 -20.03 -2.21 10.03
N THR A 186 -18.99 -2.37 9.22
CA THR A 186 -19.06 -2.22 7.77
C THR A 186 -18.65 -3.54 7.13
N PHE A 187 -19.57 -4.13 6.37
CA PHE A 187 -19.32 -5.33 5.61
C PHE A 187 -18.98 -4.96 4.16
N ALA A 188 -17.98 -5.64 3.60
CA ALA A 188 -17.57 -5.41 2.22
C ALA A 188 -17.23 -6.74 1.54
N GLU A 189 -17.36 -6.75 0.22
CA GLU A 189 -17.03 -7.89 -0.63
C GLU A 189 -16.16 -7.44 -1.80
N GLY A 190 -15.28 -8.32 -2.26
CA GLY A 190 -14.40 -8.03 -3.37
C GLY A 190 -13.95 -9.27 -4.13
N GLU A 191 -13.31 -9.03 -5.26
CA GLU A 191 -12.84 -10.06 -6.17
C GLU A 191 -11.57 -9.65 -6.92
N ILE A 192 -10.74 -10.64 -7.27
CA ILE A 192 -9.64 -10.51 -8.22
C ILE A 192 -10.06 -11.21 -9.51
N ILE A 193 -10.02 -10.46 -10.62
CA ILE A 193 -10.40 -10.89 -11.95
C ILE A 193 -9.18 -10.84 -12.86
N ALA A 194 -8.93 -11.92 -13.61
CA ALA A 194 -7.96 -11.98 -14.70
C ALA A 194 -8.69 -12.26 -16.01
N GLY A 195 -8.65 -11.33 -16.96
CA GLY A 195 -9.51 -11.37 -18.13
C GLY A 195 -10.99 -11.34 -17.74
N GLU A 196 -11.71 -12.44 -18.00
CA GLU A 196 -13.12 -12.63 -17.61
C GLU A 196 -13.29 -13.58 -16.41
N ALA A 197 -12.20 -14.19 -15.93
CA ALA A 197 -12.26 -15.20 -14.89
C ALA A 197 -12.04 -14.59 -13.51
N VAL A 198 -12.95 -14.88 -12.58
CA VAL A 198 -12.72 -14.61 -11.16
C VAL A 198 -11.74 -15.64 -10.61
N CYS A 199 -10.65 -15.17 -10.03
CA CYS A 199 -9.61 -16.01 -9.45
C CYS A 199 -9.72 -16.10 -7.93
N ALA A 200 -10.14 -15.02 -7.26
CA ALA A 200 -10.34 -15.01 -5.82
C ALA A 200 -11.48 -14.09 -5.42
N ARG A 201 -12.14 -14.41 -4.30
CA ARG A 201 -13.18 -13.59 -3.68
C ARG A 201 -12.85 -13.33 -2.22
N ALA A 202 -13.26 -12.17 -1.73
CA ALA A 202 -13.17 -11.82 -0.32
C ALA A 202 -14.51 -11.35 0.22
N ARG A 203 -14.75 -11.68 1.48
CA ARG A 203 -15.73 -11.03 2.36
C ARG A 203 -14.98 -10.51 3.57
N GLY A 204 -15.27 -9.30 4.00
CA GLY A 204 -14.63 -8.73 5.18
C GLY A 204 -15.57 -7.90 6.03
N LEU A 205 -15.11 -7.71 7.27
CA LEU A 205 -15.76 -6.89 8.28
C LEU A 205 -14.76 -5.85 8.79
N TRP A 206 -15.18 -4.59 8.75
CA TRP A 206 -14.46 -3.47 9.33
C TRP A 206 -15.24 -2.90 10.52
N ILE A 207 -14.51 -2.44 11.53
CA ILE A 207 -15.10 -1.86 12.75
C ILE A 207 -14.57 -0.45 12.96
N SER A 208 -15.48 0.51 13.07
CA SER A 208 -15.14 1.87 13.50
C SER A 208 -14.93 1.91 15.03
N PRO A 209 -13.94 2.69 15.53
CA PRO A 209 -13.77 2.92 16.96
C PRO A 209 -15.05 3.41 17.63
N LYS A 210 -15.14 3.22 18.95
CA LYS A 210 -16.14 3.96 19.72
C LYS A 210 -15.79 5.43 19.65
N SER A 211 -16.78 6.32 19.48
CA SER A 211 -16.55 7.74 19.73
C SER A 211 -16.06 7.89 21.17
N SER A 212 -14.91 8.52 21.37
CA SER A 212 -14.52 9.01 22.69
C SER A 212 -15.58 10.05 23.10
N ALA A 213 -16.28 9.76 24.20
CA ALA A 213 -17.16 10.71 24.86
C ALA A 213 -16.36 11.86 25.47
#